data_AF-A0A950ZJH0-F1
#
_entry.id   AF-A0A950ZJH0-F1
#
_cell.length_a   1.000
_cell.length_b   1.000
_cell.length_c   1.000
_cell.angle_alpha   90.00
_cell.angle_beta   90.00
_cell.angle_gamma   90.00
#
_symmetry.space_group_name_H-M   'P 1'
#
loop_
_entity.id
_entity.type
_entity.pdbx_description
1 polymer ?
#
loop_
_entity_poly.entity_id
_entity_poly.type
_entity_poly.pdbx_seq_one_letter_code
_entity_poly.pdbx_strand_id
1 'polypeptide(L)'
;MARFGLHRGRKNAMSVADSPQATHWAGLSWNSWCSLGDADQRGEIPATAGVYRIRSVGDPGLLYIGQSATLRRRLHNLAMGLKHHPDPADRVSLPGASTEYRGHSARPAIARCVAAGCEIQVSWSGGGLDDAVLRRRVEAAPIAQHQVELGWRPPCDDQGAGVEAFLARRARRGT
;
A
#
# COMPACT_ATOMS: atom_id res chain seq x y z
N MET A 1 29.80 42.20 -13.22
CA MET A 1 29.54 40.83 -13.74
C MET A 1 30.26 39.83 -12.85
N ALA A 2 29.55 38.99 -12.09
CA ALA A 2 29.98 37.66 -11.65
C ALA A 2 28.80 36.97 -10.95
N ARG A 3 28.37 35.82 -11.47
CA ARG A 3 27.28 34.98 -10.95
C ARG A 3 27.78 34.17 -9.76
N PHE A 4 27.03 34.14 -8.66
CA PHE A 4 27.25 33.19 -7.57
C PHE A 4 26.15 32.12 -7.54
N GLY A 5 26.55 30.91 -7.94
CA GLY A 5 26.23 29.65 -7.27
C GLY A 5 24.77 29.27 -7.05
N LEU A 6 24.18 28.58 -8.04
CA LEU A 6 23.06 27.67 -7.86
C LEU A 6 23.39 26.64 -6.75
N HIS A 7 22.62 26.68 -5.66
CA HIS A 7 22.62 25.63 -4.64
C HIS A 7 22.02 24.36 -5.23
N ARG A 8 22.88 23.42 -5.66
CA ARG A 8 22.46 22.05 -5.99
C ARG A 8 22.14 21.33 -4.69
N GLY A 9 20.92 20.78 -4.63
CA GLY A 9 20.36 20.11 -3.47
C GLY A 9 21.22 18.97 -2.92
N ARG A 10 21.30 18.91 -1.60
CA ARG A 10 21.69 17.72 -0.86
C ARG A 10 20.65 16.63 -1.14
N LYS A 11 21.04 15.59 -1.87
CA LYS A 11 20.35 14.29 -1.81
C LYS A 11 20.72 13.68 -0.45
N ASN A 12 19.93 13.97 0.59
CA ASN A 12 20.08 13.24 1.85
C ASN A 12 19.70 11.79 1.58
N ALA A 13 20.63 10.87 1.83
CA ALA A 13 20.30 9.46 1.96
C ALA A 13 19.29 9.34 3.11
N MET A 14 18.09 8.83 2.82
CA MET A 14 17.05 8.58 3.83
C MET A 14 17.64 7.64 4.88
N SER A 15 17.57 8.03 6.15
CA SER A 15 17.96 7.13 7.23
C SER A 15 17.01 5.93 7.25
N VAL A 16 17.47 4.76 7.72
CA VAL A 16 16.59 3.58 7.83
C VAL A 16 15.36 3.85 8.70
N ALA A 17 15.47 4.75 9.68
CA ALA A 17 14.37 5.17 10.55
C ALA A 17 13.31 6.03 9.83
N ASP A 18 13.70 6.71 8.74
CA ASP A 18 12.80 7.54 7.93
C ASP A 18 12.28 6.80 6.70
N SER A 19 12.46 5.48 6.64
CA SER A 19 12.00 4.68 5.50
C SER A 19 10.52 4.33 5.64
N PRO A 20 9.71 4.43 4.58
CA PRO A 20 8.32 3.97 4.58
C PRO A 20 8.17 2.47 4.83
N GLN A 21 9.28 1.73 4.82
CA GLN A 21 9.34 0.30 5.11
C GLN A 21 9.88 -0.03 6.51
N ALA A 22 10.25 0.95 7.31
CA ALA A 22 10.69 0.75 8.69
C ALA A 22 9.55 0.26 9.59
N THR A 23 9.88 -0.44 10.67
CA THR A 23 8.91 -0.87 11.70
C THR A 23 8.39 0.30 12.53
N HIS A 24 9.08 1.44 12.56
CA HIS A 24 8.59 2.69 13.12
C HIS A 24 8.65 3.76 12.04
N TRP A 25 7.51 4.23 11.57
CA TRP A 25 7.44 5.23 10.50
C TRP A 25 6.08 5.93 10.51
N ALA A 26 6.08 7.23 10.18
CA ALA A 26 4.90 8.09 10.18
C ALA A 26 4.12 8.08 11.50
N GLY A 27 4.85 8.02 12.63
CA GLY A 27 4.26 8.01 13.97
C GLY A 27 3.58 6.68 14.36
N LEU A 28 3.75 5.62 13.56
CA LEU A 28 3.14 4.31 13.80
C LEU A 28 4.19 3.23 14.03
N SER A 29 3.82 2.27 14.88
CA SER A 29 4.58 1.04 15.09
C SER A 29 3.95 -0.08 14.28
N TRP A 30 4.66 -0.49 13.25
CA TRP A 30 4.28 -1.49 12.30
C TRP A 30 4.94 -2.83 12.64
N ASN A 31 4.21 -3.92 12.47
CA ASN A 31 4.82 -5.24 12.56
C ASN A 31 5.83 -5.47 11.42
N SER A 32 6.63 -6.53 11.56
CA SER A 32 7.52 -6.98 10.50
C SER A 32 6.74 -7.35 9.24
N TRP A 33 7.34 -7.09 8.08
CA TRP A 33 6.77 -7.47 6.80
C TRP A 33 6.63 -8.98 6.67
N CYS A 34 5.48 -9.43 6.17
CA CYS A 34 5.19 -10.83 5.89
C CYS A 34 4.45 -10.97 4.56
N SER A 35 4.52 -12.16 3.96
CA SER A 35 3.70 -12.51 2.79
C SER A 35 2.22 -12.39 3.15
N LEU A 36 1.44 -11.69 2.31
CA LEU A 36 0.00 -11.53 2.54
C LEU A 36 -0.73 -12.89 2.54
N GLY A 37 -0.34 -13.79 1.63
CA GLY A 37 -0.96 -15.11 1.53
C GLY A 37 -0.69 -15.97 2.75
N ASP A 38 0.54 -15.96 3.25
CA ASP A 38 0.96 -16.77 4.39
C ASP A 38 0.36 -16.25 5.70
N ALA A 39 0.39 -14.92 5.90
CA ALA A 39 -0.18 -14.30 7.10
C ALA A 39 -1.70 -14.52 7.22
N ASP A 40 -2.41 -14.51 6.08
CA ASP A 40 -3.84 -14.86 6.02
C ASP A 40 -4.07 -16.33 6.38
N GLN A 41 -3.33 -17.25 5.76
CA GLN A 41 -3.48 -18.70 5.99
C GLN A 41 -3.13 -19.14 7.41
N ARG A 42 -2.12 -18.51 8.01
CA ARG A 42 -1.67 -18.80 9.38
C ARG A 42 -2.49 -18.09 10.45
N GLY A 43 -3.41 -17.20 10.06
CA GLY A 43 -4.25 -16.46 11.01
C GLY A 43 -3.51 -15.41 11.83
N GLU A 44 -2.34 -14.96 11.35
CA GLU A 44 -1.48 -13.99 12.04
C GLU A 44 -2.08 -12.57 12.06
N ILE A 45 -2.97 -12.29 11.11
CA ILE A 45 -3.62 -10.99 10.98
C ILE A 45 -4.67 -10.82 12.10
N PRO A 46 -4.58 -9.76 12.92
CA PRO A 46 -5.48 -9.56 14.04
C PRO A 46 -6.91 -9.23 13.60
N ALA A 47 -7.91 -9.67 14.36
CA ALA A 47 -9.32 -9.34 14.15
C ALA A 47 -9.72 -8.00 14.80
N THR A 48 -8.81 -7.04 14.88
CA THR A 48 -9.03 -5.72 15.48
C THR A 48 -9.11 -4.63 14.42
N ALA A 49 -9.56 -3.44 14.81
CA ALA A 49 -9.42 -2.25 13.99
C ALA A 49 -7.94 -1.84 13.87
N GLY A 50 -7.59 -1.20 12.75
CA GLY A 50 -6.24 -0.70 12.52
C GLY A 50 -5.98 -0.22 11.10
N VAL A 51 -4.70 0.06 10.84
CA VAL A 51 -4.15 0.47 9.54
C VAL A 51 -3.19 -0.60 9.05
N TYR A 52 -3.12 -0.80 7.75
CA TYR A 52 -2.18 -1.69 7.09
C TYR A 52 -1.55 -1.00 5.89
N ARG A 53 -0.41 -1.53 5.48
CA ARG A 53 0.37 -1.08 4.33
C ARG A 53 0.84 -2.28 3.54
N ILE A 54 1.01 -2.07 2.25
CA ILE A 54 1.38 -3.11 1.29
C ILE A 54 2.58 -2.63 0.52
N ARG A 55 3.58 -3.50 0.32
CA ARG A 55 4.75 -3.24 -0.52
C ARG A 55 4.92 -4.33 -1.57
N SER A 56 5.72 -4.02 -2.57
CA SER A 56 6.35 -4.99 -3.45
C SER A 56 7.78 -5.22 -2.98
N VAL A 57 8.23 -6.48 -2.92
CA VAL A 57 9.61 -6.81 -2.53
C VAL A 57 10.59 -6.21 -3.56
N GLY A 58 11.64 -5.57 -3.04
CA GLY A 58 12.68 -4.92 -3.85
C GLY A 58 12.31 -3.53 -4.37
N ASP A 59 11.07 -3.06 -4.21
CA ASP A 59 10.72 -1.66 -4.49
C ASP A 59 10.97 -0.79 -3.25
N PRO A 60 11.37 0.49 -3.41
CA PRO A 60 11.68 1.37 -2.28
C PRO A 60 10.45 1.98 -1.57
N GLY A 61 9.27 1.93 -2.21
CA GLY A 61 8.05 2.57 -1.70
C GLY A 61 6.96 1.59 -1.27
N LEU A 62 5.82 2.15 -0.89
CA LEU A 62 4.60 1.40 -0.61
C LEU A 62 3.72 1.37 -1.86
N LEU A 63 3.00 0.27 -2.06
CA LEU A 63 1.96 0.14 -3.07
C LEU A 63 0.64 0.76 -2.61
N TYR A 64 0.29 0.53 -1.35
CA TYR A 64 -1.01 0.88 -0.80
C TYR A 64 -0.95 1.09 0.71
N ILE A 65 -1.76 2.01 1.22
CA ILE A 65 -2.04 2.16 2.65
C ILE A 65 -3.55 2.17 2.82
N GLY A 66 -4.06 1.40 3.78
CA GLY A 66 -5.49 1.32 4.02
C GLY A 66 -5.84 1.09 5.47
N GLN A 67 -7.12 1.27 5.79
CA GLN A 67 -7.65 1.03 7.13
C GLN A 67 -8.86 0.09 7.15
N SER A 68 -9.13 -0.48 8.32
CA SER A 68 -10.28 -1.34 8.56
C SER A 68 -10.71 -1.35 10.01
N ALA A 69 -12.01 -1.53 10.26
CA ALA A 69 -12.53 -1.92 11.57
C ALA A 69 -12.20 -3.39 11.93
N THR A 70 -11.79 -4.18 10.95
CA THR A 70 -11.34 -5.57 11.14
C THR A 70 -10.24 -5.89 10.13
N LEU A 71 -8.98 -5.85 10.56
CA LEU A 71 -7.83 -6.09 9.68
C LEU A 71 -7.90 -7.48 9.03
N ARG A 72 -8.14 -8.52 9.83
CA ARG A 72 -8.28 -9.91 9.35
C ARG A 72 -9.26 -10.02 8.18
N ARG A 73 -10.51 -9.56 8.35
CA ARG A 73 -11.53 -9.64 7.29
C ARG A 73 -11.12 -8.87 6.03
N ARG A 74 -10.55 -7.67 6.19
CA ARG A 74 -10.16 -6.82 5.05
C ARG A 74 -9.03 -7.45 4.24
N LEU A 75 -7.98 -7.92 4.91
CA LEU A 75 -6.81 -8.51 4.29
C LEU A 75 -7.10 -9.92 3.75
N HIS A 76 -7.95 -10.69 4.42
CA HIS A 76 -8.47 -11.95 3.89
C HIS A 76 -9.18 -11.75 2.54
N ASN A 77 -10.09 -10.79 2.46
CA ASN A 77 -10.80 -10.47 1.21
C ASN A 77 -9.83 -10.04 0.09
N LEU A 78 -8.73 -9.36 0.44
CA LEU A 78 -7.69 -9.03 -0.52
C LEU A 78 -6.93 -10.28 -0.97
N ALA A 79 -6.44 -11.09 -0.03
CA ALA A 79 -5.69 -12.31 -0.31
C ALA A 79 -6.50 -13.28 -1.19
N MET A 80 -7.76 -13.54 -0.83
CA MET A 80 -8.67 -14.37 -1.61
C MET A 80 -8.95 -13.77 -2.99
N GLY A 81 -9.17 -12.45 -3.04
CA GLY A 81 -9.44 -11.76 -4.29
C GLY A 81 -8.25 -11.77 -5.26
N LEU A 82 -7.01 -11.82 -4.76
CA LEU A 82 -5.80 -11.98 -5.58
C LEU A 82 -5.59 -13.43 -6.02
N LYS A 83 -6.02 -14.42 -5.23
CA LYS A 83 -5.96 -15.86 -5.59
C LYS A 83 -6.96 -16.24 -6.68
N HIS A 84 -8.19 -15.74 -6.59
CA HIS A 84 -9.31 -16.22 -7.44
C HIS A 84 -9.62 -15.37 -8.68
N HIS A 85 -9.24 -14.09 -8.69
CA HIS A 85 -9.55 -13.17 -9.80
C HIS A 85 -8.40 -12.18 -10.02
N PRO A 86 -7.31 -12.60 -10.70
CA PRO A 86 -6.18 -11.74 -11.00
C PRO A 86 -6.54 -10.66 -12.04
N ASP A 87 -7.62 -10.82 -12.81
CA ASP A 87 -8.07 -9.81 -13.78
C ASP A 87 -9.16 -8.89 -13.19
N PRO A 88 -8.94 -7.55 -13.14
CA PRO A 88 -9.99 -6.56 -12.91
C PRO A 88 -11.21 -6.67 -13.83
N ALA A 89 -11.05 -7.20 -15.05
CA ALA A 89 -12.08 -7.33 -16.07
C ALA A 89 -12.99 -8.55 -15.87
N ASP A 90 -12.60 -9.52 -15.04
CA ASP A 90 -13.36 -10.77 -14.85
C ASP A 90 -14.66 -10.62 -14.03
N ARG A 91 -14.95 -9.42 -13.51
CA ARG A 91 -16.29 -9.11 -12.99
C ARG A 91 -17.10 -8.44 -14.09
N VAL A 92 -17.47 -9.24 -15.08
CA VAL A 92 -18.56 -8.92 -16.01
C VAL A 92 -19.76 -8.52 -15.17
N SER A 93 -20.25 -7.31 -15.41
CA SER A 93 -21.51 -6.79 -14.91
C SER A 93 -22.63 -7.80 -15.19
N LEU A 94 -22.97 -8.64 -14.21
CA LEU A 94 -24.19 -9.44 -14.27
C LEU A 94 -25.38 -8.46 -14.25
N PRO A 95 -26.35 -8.58 -15.16
CA PRO A 95 -27.58 -7.79 -15.09
C PRO A 95 -28.25 -7.99 -13.73
N GLY A 96 -28.43 -6.90 -12.97
CA GLY A 96 -29.00 -6.94 -11.61
C GLY A 96 -27.99 -7.06 -10.47
N ALA A 97 -26.68 -7.19 -10.75
CA ALA A 97 -25.66 -7.03 -9.71
C ALA A 97 -25.51 -5.56 -9.34
N SER A 98 -25.57 -5.23 -8.05
CA SER A 98 -25.31 -3.88 -7.57
C SER A 98 -23.95 -3.39 -8.10
N THR A 99 -23.94 -2.23 -8.76
CA THR A 99 -22.72 -1.50 -9.20
C THR A 99 -21.80 -1.10 -8.05
N GLU A 100 -22.24 -1.28 -6.80
CA GLU A 100 -21.40 -1.13 -5.62
C GLU A 100 -20.33 -2.22 -5.58
N TYR A 101 -19.09 -1.83 -5.87
CA TYR A 101 -17.92 -2.67 -5.71
C TYR A 101 -17.82 -3.18 -4.25
N ARG A 102 -18.34 -4.39 -3.99
CA ARG A 102 -18.23 -5.09 -2.69
C ARG A 102 -16.86 -5.77 -2.51
N GLY A 103 -15.78 -5.07 -2.85
CA GLY A 103 -14.42 -5.60 -2.80
C GLY A 103 -13.46 -4.66 -2.06
N HIS A 104 -12.25 -5.14 -1.84
CA HIS A 104 -11.15 -4.28 -1.39
C HIS A 104 -10.80 -3.29 -2.50
N SER A 105 -10.99 -1.98 -2.30
CA SER A 105 -10.89 -0.96 -3.37
C SER A 105 -9.56 -0.99 -4.13
N ALA A 106 -8.45 -1.24 -3.43
CA ALA A 106 -7.13 -1.34 -4.05
C ALA A 106 -6.86 -2.66 -4.78
N ARG A 107 -7.74 -3.68 -4.68
CA ARG A 107 -7.49 -5.01 -5.24
C ARG A 107 -7.18 -4.97 -6.74
N PRO A 108 -7.93 -4.24 -7.60
CA PRO A 108 -7.63 -4.22 -9.04
C PRO A 108 -6.25 -3.63 -9.35
N ALA A 109 -5.86 -2.60 -8.60
CA ALA A 109 -4.56 -1.96 -8.73
C ALA A 109 -3.42 -2.90 -8.27
N ILE A 110 -3.59 -3.55 -7.11
CA ILE A 110 -2.61 -4.51 -6.57
C ILE A 110 -2.50 -5.74 -7.50
N ALA A 111 -3.61 -6.22 -8.06
CA ALA A 111 -3.62 -7.34 -9.00
C ALA A 111 -2.77 -7.04 -10.25
N ARG A 112 -2.85 -5.81 -10.79
CA ARG A 112 -1.99 -5.36 -11.89
C ARG A 112 -0.50 -5.35 -11.49
N CYS A 113 -0.18 -4.94 -10.27
CA CYS A 113 1.19 -5.04 -9.77
C CYS A 113 1.67 -6.50 -9.68
N VAL A 114 0.84 -7.41 -9.15
CA VAL A 114 1.14 -8.85 -9.10
C VAL A 114 1.35 -9.44 -10.49
N ALA A 115 0.46 -9.13 -11.45
CA ALA A 115 0.58 -9.58 -12.84
C ALA A 115 1.87 -9.08 -13.51
N ALA A 116 2.39 -7.92 -13.09
CA ALA A 116 3.67 -7.39 -13.52
C ALA A 116 4.89 -7.91 -12.72
N GLY A 117 4.71 -8.98 -11.92
CA GLY A 117 5.80 -9.63 -11.17
C GLY A 117 6.15 -8.95 -9.85
N CYS A 118 5.22 -8.21 -9.23
CA CYS A 118 5.42 -7.73 -7.86
C CYS A 118 5.12 -8.84 -6.85
N GLU A 119 6.09 -9.16 -6.00
CA GLU A 119 5.89 -10.02 -4.83
C GLU A 119 5.34 -9.18 -3.67
N ILE A 120 4.14 -9.50 -3.19
CA ILE A 120 3.39 -8.63 -2.27
C ILE A 120 3.60 -9.03 -0.82
N GLN A 121 3.98 -8.04 0.00
CA GLN A 121 4.04 -8.18 1.46
C GLN A 121 3.15 -7.15 2.14
N VAL A 122 2.68 -7.52 3.34
CA VAL A 122 1.81 -6.70 4.17
C VAL A 122 2.46 -6.45 5.52
N SER A 123 2.11 -5.31 6.10
CA SER A 123 2.44 -4.92 7.46
C SER A 123 1.27 -4.11 8.02
N TRP A 124 1.04 -4.18 9.33
CA TRP A 124 -0.08 -3.56 10.00
C TRP A 124 0.30 -2.94 11.35
N SER A 125 -0.49 -1.95 11.73
CA SER A 125 -0.52 -1.31 13.05
C SER A 125 -1.95 -1.44 13.57
N GLY A 126 -2.13 -2.17 14.67
CA GLY A 126 -3.43 -2.47 15.26
C GLY A 126 -3.53 -2.07 16.73
N GLY A 127 -4.76 -2.11 17.25
CA GLY A 127 -5.09 -1.79 18.64
C GLY A 127 -5.45 -0.31 18.82
N GLY A 128 -6.51 -0.02 19.58
CA GLY A 128 -6.90 1.34 19.97
C GLY A 128 -7.41 2.25 18.84
N LEU A 129 -7.72 1.70 17.66
CA LEU A 129 -8.19 2.44 16.49
C LEU A 129 -9.65 2.12 16.13
N ASP A 130 -10.50 1.89 17.14
CA ASP A 130 -11.91 1.52 16.92
C ASP A 130 -12.73 2.68 16.35
N ASP A 131 -12.43 3.92 16.76
CA ASP A 131 -13.03 5.13 16.22
C ASP A 131 -12.68 5.33 14.74
N ALA A 132 -13.71 5.42 13.90
CA ALA A 132 -13.54 5.51 12.45
C ALA A 132 -12.96 6.85 11.98
N VAL A 133 -13.22 7.94 12.70
CA VAL A 133 -12.68 9.28 12.37
C VAL A 133 -11.21 9.33 12.73
N LEU A 134 -10.84 8.85 13.92
CA LEU A 134 -9.45 8.73 14.34
C LEU A 134 -8.67 7.83 13.37
N ARG A 135 -9.22 6.67 13.02
CA ARG A 135 -8.56 5.72 12.12
C ARG A 135 -8.32 6.30 10.72
N ARG A 136 -9.24 7.11 10.18
CA ARG A 136 -9.03 7.85 8.92
C ARG A 136 -7.91 8.90 9.04
N ARG A 137 -7.86 9.63 10.16
CA ARG A 137 -6.78 10.61 10.41
C ARG A 137 -5.41 9.92 10.51
N VAL A 138 -5.37 8.78 11.21
CA VAL A 138 -4.17 7.96 11.38
C VAL A 138 -3.71 7.35 10.04
N GLU A 139 -4.62 6.91 9.18
CA GLU A 139 -4.29 6.46 7.82
C GLU A 139 -3.72 7.57 6.94
N ALA A 140 -4.24 8.80 7.05
CA ALA A 140 -3.85 9.91 6.18
C ALA A 140 -2.39 10.36 6.38
N ALA A 141 -1.87 10.28 7.60
CA ALA A 141 -0.52 10.77 7.91
C ALA A 141 0.60 9.97 7.20
N PRO A 142 0.62 8.62 7.24
CA PRO A 142 1.50 7.81 6.41
C PRO A 142 1.43 8.11 4.91
N ILE A 143 0.24 8.34 4.37
CA ILE A 143 0.11 8.66 2.93
C ILE A 143 0.76 10.00 2.60
N ALA A 144 0.52 11.02 3.42
CA ALA A 144 1.15 12.33 3.26
C ALA A 144 2.68 12.26 3.41
N GLN A 145 3.16 11.52 4.41
CA GLN A 145 4.59 11.34 4.64
C GLN A 145 5.27 10.60 3.49
N HIS A 146 4.64 9.55 2.94
CA HIS A 146 5.14 8.86 1.74
C HIS A 146 5.30 9.81 0.55
N GLN A 147 4.33 10.72 0.36
CA GLN A 147 4.40 11.72 -0.70
C GLN A 147 5.53 12.73 -0.49
N VAL A 148 5.75 13.17 0.74
CA VAL A 148 6.87 14.07 1.09
C VAL A 148 8.22 13.40 0.84
N GLU A 149 8.38 12.15 1.26
CA GLU A 149 9.66 11.43 1.20
C GLU A 149 10.03 10.97 -0.22
N LEU A 150 9.05 10.44 -0.98
CA LEU A 150 9.31 9.85 -2.29
C LEU A 150 8.87 10.73 -3.46
N GLY A 151 8.17 11.84 -3.21
CA GLY A 151 7.62 12.71 -4.24
C GLY A 151 6.40 12.12 -4.97
N TRP A 152 5.86 11.00 -4.50
CA TRP A 152 4.64 10.38 -5.04
C TRP A 152 3.82 9.68 -3.95
N ARG A 153 2.51 9.61 -4.13
CA ARG A 153 1.62 8.80 -3.27
C ARG A 153 1.74 7.30 -3.59
N PRO A 154 1.35 6.40 -2.67
CA PRO A 154 1.25 4.98 -2.99
C PRO A 154 0.39 4.74 -4.25
N PRO A 155 0.87 4.00 -5.26
CA PRO A 155 0.28 3.95 -6.59
C PRO A 155 -1.09 3.27 -6.65
N CYS A 156 -1.41 2.40 -5.69
CA CYS A 156 -2.69 1.71 -5.60
C CYS A 156 -3.74 2.49 -4.78
N ASP A 157 -3.37 3.62 -4.18
CA ASP A 157 -4.33 4.59 -3.65
C ASP A 157 -5.11 5.25 -4.81
N ASP A 158 -6.12 6.05 -4.49
CA ASP A 158 -6.91 6.82 -5.48
C ASP A 158 -7.37 5.98 -6.69
N GLN A 159 -7.90 4.78 -6.42
CA GLN A 159 -8.37 3.85 -7.45
C GLN A 159 -7.28 3.36 -8.43
N GLY A 160 -6.00 3.43 -8.04
CA GLY A 160 -4.89 2.93 -8.83
C GLY A 160 -4.33 3.91 -9.85
N ALA A 161 -4.60 5.21 -9.71
CA ALA A 161 -4.13 6.24 -10.65
C ALA A 161 -2.60 6.26 -10.81
N GLY A 162 -1.84 5.83 -9.79
CA GLY A 162 -0.38 5.79 -9.83
C GLY A 162 0.24 4.51 -10.37
N VAL A 163 -0.54 3.46 -10.64
CA VAL A 163 -0.04 2.12 -11.01
C VAL A 163 0.82 2.14 -12.27
N GLU A 164 0.35 2.79 -13.34
CA GLU A 164 1.09 2.86 -14.61
C GLU A 164 2.45 3.54 -14.45
N ALA A 165 2.48 4.70 -13.78
CA ALA A 165 3.73 5.40 -13.53
C ALA A 165 4.69 4.58 -12.63
N PHE A 166 4.15 3.83 -11.67
CA PHE A 166 4.93 2.93 -10.83
C PHE A 166 5.56 1.79 -11.65
N LEU A 167 4.78 1.08 -12.46
CA LEU A 167 5.26 -0.02 -13.29
C LEU A 167 6.30 0.44 -14.32
N ALA A 168 6.08 1.60 -14.95
CA ALA A 168 7.06 2.20 -15.86
C ALA A 168 8.39 2.53 -15.16
N ARG A 169 8.36 3.03 -13.91
CA ARG A 169 9.58 3.27 -13.12
C ARG A 169 10.28 1.97 -12.72
N ARG A 170 9.52 0.92 -12.41
CA ARG A 170 10.05 -0.41 -12.05
C ARG A 170 10.75 -1.06 -13.25
N ALA A 171 10.15 -1.02 -14.43
CA ALA A 171 10.74 -1.56 -15.66
C ALA A 171 12.12 -0.93 -15.97
N ARG A 172 12.26 0.39 -15.77
CA ARG A 172 13.54 1.12 -15.97
C ARG A 172 14.64 0.78 -14.95
N ARG A 173 14.31 0.13 -13.83
CA ARG A 173 15.28 -0.30 -12.80
C ARG A 173 15.74 -1.74 -13.00
N GLY A 174 14.98 -2.53 -13.75
CA GLY A 174 15.31 -3.92 -14.10
C GLY A 174 16.14 -4.08 -15.37
N THR A 175 16.42 -2.98 -16.08
CA THR A 175 17.38 -2.85 -17.19
C THR A 175 18.67 -2.22 -16.70
#